data_AF-A0A640UPU5-F1
#
_entry.id   AF-A0A640UPU5-F1
#
_cell.length_a   1.000
_cell.length_b   1.000
_cell.length_c   1.000
_cell.angle_alpha   90.00
_cell.angle_beta   90.00
_cell.angle_gamma   90.00
#
_symmetry.space_group_name_H-M   'P 1'
#
loop_
_entity.id
_entity.type
_entity.pdbx_description
1 polymer ?
#
loop_
_entity_poly.entity_id
_entity_poly.type
_entity_poly.pdbx_seq_one_letter_code
_entity_poly.pdbx_strand_id
1 'polypeptide(L)'
;MAARSCKGGGSHNVKAGESVRWLPRRRASSLLLPGNDCWVFDRSSVLCNHFNGDGEMTGEELVTDAGVVHACVSAFEAIWERATPHEEYRPV
;
A
#
# COMPACT_ATOMS: atom_id res chain seq x y z
N MET A 1 4.57 -3.83 7.60
CA MET A 1 5.13 -2.93 6.56
C MET A 1 3.94 -2.42 5.75
N ALA A 2 3.59 -1.14 5.84
CA ALA A 2 2.31 -0.63 5.35
C ALA A 2 2.47 0.18 4.05
N ALA A 3 2.00 -0.32 2.91
CA ALA A 3 1.78 0.53 1.75
C ALA A 3 0.46 1.25 1.98
N ARG A 4 0.50 2.51 2.40
CA ARG A 4 -0.67 3.37 2.48
C ARG A 4 -0.68 4.32 1.29
N SER A 5 -1.73 4.26 0.48
CA SER A 5 -2.13 5.37 -0.38
C SER A 5 -3.26 6.15 0.30
N CYS A 6 -2.93 6.97 1.32
CA CYS A 6 -3.88 7.94 1.87
C CYS A 6 -3.24 9.33 2.00
N LYS A 7 -3.97 10.37 1.57
CA LYS A 7 -3.62 11.78 1.76
C LYS A 7 -3.36 12.04 3.25
N GLY A 8 -2.17 12.53 3.60
CA GLY A 8 -1.90 13.18 4.90
C GLY A 8 -1.30 12.34 6.05
N GLY A 9 -1.13 11.03 5.92
CA GLY A 9 -0.72 10.17 7.07
C GLY A 9 0.77 9.90 7.27
N GLY A 10 1.65 10.35 6.36
CA GLY A 10 3.05 9.89 6.33
C GLY A 10 3.88 10.22 7.58
N SER A 11 3.66 11.38 8.19
CA SER A 11 4.49 11.87 9.31
C SER A 11 4.29 11.09 10.62
N HIS A 12 3.08 10.60 10.88
CA HIS A 12 2.79 9.80 12.07
C HIS A 12 3.43 8.41 12.00
N ASN A 13 3.42 7.80 10.82
CA ASN A 13 4.02 6.49 10.59
C ASN A 13 5.54 6.53 10.70
N VAL A 14 6.18 7.56 10.12
CA VAL A 14 7.63 7.76 10.23
C VAL A 14 8.03 7.97 11.70
N LYS A 15 7.26 8.74 12.47
CA LYS A 15 7.47 8.91 13.92
C LYS A 15 7.33 7.60 14.70
N ALA A 16 6.48 6.68 14.23
CA ALA A 16 6.35 5.34 14.79
C ALA A 16 7.47 4.38 14.35
N GLY A 17 8.45 4.85 13.56
CA GLY A 17 9.57 4.06 13.05
C GLY A 17 9.27 3.28 11.77
N GLU A 18 8.12 3.51 11.13
CA GLU A 18 7.81 2.86 9.86
C GLU A 18 8.64 3.46 8.70
N SER A 19 9.17 2.60 7.84
CA SER A 19 9.69 3.02 6.54
C SER A 19 8.54 3.38 5.61
N VAL A 20 8.48 4.65 5.19
CA VAL A 20 7.44 5.16 4.29
C VAL A 20 8.08 5.55 2.96
N ARG A 21 7.45 5.17 1.85
CA ARG A 21 7.88 5.54 0.50
C ARG A 21 6.70 6.03 -0.33
N TRP A 22 6.96 6.85 -1.34
CA TRP A 22 5.96 7.46 -2.20
C TRP A 22 6.21 7.14 -3.66
N LEU A 23 5.18 6.69 -4.37
CA LEU A 23 5.21 6.51 -5.81
C LEU A 23 4.21 7.49 -6.47
N PRO A 24 4.67 8.45 -7.28
CA PRO A 24 3.76 9.31 -8.04
C PRO A 24 2.82 8.48 -8.93
N ARG A 25 1.52 8.78 -8.95
CA ARG A 25 0.52 8.04 -9.74
C ARG A 25 0.90 7.87 -11.22
N ARG A 26 1.51 8.89 -11.83
CA ARG A 26 2.02 8.85 -13.22
C ARG A 26 3.08 7.75 -13.47
N ARG A 27 3.78 7.29 -12.43
CA ARG A 27 4.76 6.21 -12.49
C ARG A 27 4.19 4.85 -12.08
N ALA A 28 2.95 4.83 -11.58
CA ALA A 28 2.29 3.60 -11.14
C ALA A 28 1.51 2.90 -12.27
N SER A 29 1.21 3.60 -13.37
CA SER A 29 0.38 3.09 -14.47
C SER A 29 0.92 1.85 -15.18
N SER A 30 2.21 1.55 -15.05
CA SER A 30 2.83 0.32 -15.59
C SER A 30 2.87 -0.85 -14.61
N LEU A 31 2.30 -0.69 -13.41
CA LEU A 31 2.27 -1.70 -12.37
C LEU A 31 0.90 -2.36 -12.28
N LEU A 32 0.90 -3.66 -11.99
CA LEU A 32 -0.29 -4.37 -11.57
C LEU A 32 -0.46 -4.17 -10.06
N LEU A 33 -1.48 -3.42 -9.67
CA LEU A 33 -1.76 -3.09 -8.28
C LEU A 33 -3.00 -3.85 -7.80
N PRO A 34 -3.08 -4.23 -6.51
CA PRO A 34 -4.32 -4.67 -5.91
C PRO A 34 -5.41 -3.62 -6.12
N GLY A 35 -6.64 -4.07 -6.43
CA GLY A 35 -7.76 -3.17 -6.67
C GLY A 35 -8.22 -2.43 -5.40
N ASN A 36 -8.06 -3.07 -4.25
CA ASN A 36 -8.39 -2.51 -2.94
C ASN A 36 -7.11 -2.03 -2.23
N ASP A 37 -7.27 -1.05 -1.35
CA ASP A 37 -6.22 -0.73 -0.37
C ASP A 37 -6.05 -1.93 0.57
N CYS A 38 -4.80 -2.35 0.79
CA CYS A 38 -4.55 -3.57 1.55
C CYS A 38 -3.24 -3.52 2.32
N TRP A 39 -3.20 -4.31 3.38
CA TRP A 39 -2.03 -4.51 4.21
C TRP A 39 -1.50 -5.91 4.03
N VAL A 40 -0.20 -6.07 3.83
CA VAL A 40 0.46 -7.38 3.74
C VAL A 40 1.21 -7.65 5.04
N PHE A 41 0.96 -8.81 5.64
CA PHE A 41 1.62 -9.25 6.88
C PHE A 41 2.39 -10.53 6.62
N ASP A 42 3.67 -10.54 7.03
CA ASP A 42 4.58 -11.70 7.06
C ASP A 42 4.57 -12.56 5.78
N ARG A 43 4.25 -11.94 4.64
CA ARG A 43 4.07 -12.61 3.33
C ARG A 43 3.14 -13.82 3.38
N SER A 44 2.18 -13.83 4.31
CA SER A 44 1.28 -14.97 4.57
C SER A 44 -0.19 -14.57 4.67
N SER A 45 -0.47 -13.28 4.86
CA SER A 45 -1.84 -12.76 4.94
C SER A 45 -1.94 -11.35 4.38
N VAL A 46 -3.14 -11.02 3.91
CA VAL A 46 -3.50 -9.69 3.41
C VAL A 46 -4.78 -9.23 4.09
N LEU A 47 -4.79 -8.03 4.65
CA LEU A 47 -6.02 -7.38 5.12
C LEU A 47 -6.47 -6.37 4.07
N CYS A 48 -7.55 -6.68 3.35
CA CYS A 48 -8.15 -5.80 2.36
C CYS A 48 -9.14 -4.85 3.03
N ASN A 49 -8.95 -3.55 2.83
CA ASN A 49 -9.89 -2.53 3.26
C ASN A 49 -10.94 -2.33 2.16
N HIS A 50 -12.21 -2.39 2.54
CA HIS A 50 -13.33 -2.18 1.65
C HIS A 50 -13.92 -0.79 1.89
N PHE A 51 -14.01 0.00 0.82
CA PHE A 51 -14.60 1.33 0.83
C PHE A 51 -15.75 1.42 -0.17
N ASN A 52 -16.77 2.20 0.14
CA ASN A 52 -17.81 2.52 -0.83
C ASN A 52 -17.34 3.60 -1.83
N GLY A 53 -18.19 3.94 -2.80
CA GLY A 53 -17.88 4.95 -3.82
C GLY A 53 -17.65 6.36 -3.26
N ASP A 54 -18.17 6.66 -2.08
CA ASP A 54 -17.97 7.92 -1.36
C ASP A 54 -16.68 7.93 -0.52
N GLY A 55 -15.96 6.80 -0.48
CA GLY A 55 -14.70 6.64 0.25
C GLY A 55 -14.88 6.32 1.73
N GLU A 56 -16.08 5.97 2.18
CA GLU A 56 -16.33 5.54 3.55
C GLU A 56 -15.93 4.08 3.74
N MET A 57 -15.29 3.77 4.87
CA MET A 57 -14.91 2.41 5.23
C MET A 57 -16.16 1.57 5.47
N THR A 58 -16.35 0.51 4.70
CA THR A 58 -17.47 -0.42 4.85
C THR A 58 -17.07 -1.71 5.54
N GLY A 59 -15.78 -2.02 5.62
CA GLY A 59 -15.28 -3.19 6.35
C GLY A 59 -13.85 -3.56 5.97
N GLU A 60 -13.38 -4.62 6.58
CA GLU A 60 -12.06 -5.21 6.32
C GLU A 60 -12.19 -6.73 6.16
N GLU A 61 -11.31 -7.32 5.36
CA GLU A 61 -11.29 -8.76 5.08
C GLU A 61 -9.88 -9.31 5.19
N LEU A 62 -9.68 -10.29 6.06
CA LEU A 62 -8.42 -11.03 6.17
C LEU A 62 -8.40 -12.18 5.18
N VAL A 63 -7.46 -12.13 4.24
CA VAL A 63 -7.26 -13.12 3.18
C VAL A 63 -5.95 -13.86 3.41
N THR A 64 -6.00 -15.19 3.39
CA THR A 64 -4.83 -16.09 3.54
C THR A 64 -4.64 -17.00 2.32
N ASP A 65 -5.43 -16.81 1.26
CA ASP A 65 -5.24 -17.53 0.01
C ASP A 65 -3.85 -17.23 -0.58
N ALA A 66 -3.11 -18.30 -0.89
CA ALA A 66 -1.71 -18.17 -1.31
C ALA A 66 -1.55 -17.42 -2.64
N GLY A 67 -2.51 -17.55 -3.56
CA GLY A 67 -2.49 -16.84 -4.84
C GLY A 67 -2.68 -15.34 -4.67
N VAL A 68 -3.65 -14.94 -3.84
CA VAL A 68 -3.89 -13.53 -3.51
C VAL A 68 -2.70 -12.92 -2.75
N VAL A 69 -2.21 -13.61 -1.73
CA VAL A 69 -1.04 -13.17 -0.95
C VAL A 69 0.17 -12.97 -1.86
N HIS A 70 0.45 -13.92 -2.76
CA HIS A 70 1.57 -13.82 -3.68
C HIS A 70 1.43 -12.60 -4.62
N ALA A 71 0.25 -12.39 -5.20
CA ALA A 71 0.00 -11.25 -6.09
C ALA A 71 0.20 -9.90 -5.37
N CYS A 72 -0.35 -9.76 -4.16
CA CYS A 72 -0.19 -8.54 -3.35
C CYS A 72 1.27 -8.29 -2.94
N VAL A 73 2.00 -9.33 -2.55
CA VAL A 73 3.42 -9.26 -2.21
C VAL A 73 4.25 -8.80 -3.42
N SER A 74 4.05 -9.41 -4.59
CA SER A 74 4.79 -9.03 -5.81
C SER A 74 4.49 -7.61 -6.25
N ALA A 75 3.24 -7.16 -6.14
CA ALA A 75 2.88 -5.78 -6.41
C ALA A 75 3.58 -4.82 -5.44
N PHE A 76 3.60 -5.14 -4.14
CA PHE A 76 4.28 -4.33 -3.12
C PHE A 76 5.78 -4.21 -3.39
N GLU A 77 6.47 -5.30 -3.72
CA GLU A 77 7.89 -5.30 -4.08
C GLU A 77 8.15 -4.39 -5.29
N ALA A 78 7.35 -4.52 -6.35
CA ALA A 78 7.49 -3.71 -7.55
C ALA A 78 7.25 -2.20 -7.29
N ILE A 79 6.30 -1.86 -6.41
CA ILE A 79 6.11 -0.48 -5.94
C ILE A 79 7.37 -0.02 -5.18
N TRP A 80 7.87 -0.83 -4.25
CA TRP A 80 8.95 -0.46 -3.33
C TRP A 80 10.25 -0.11 -4.06
N GLU A 81 10.56 -0.83 -5.13
CA GLU A 81 11.70 -0.56 -6.02
C GLU A 81 11.62 0.81 -6.71
N ARG A 82 10.41 1.29 -7.00
CA ARG A 82 10.17 2.52 -7.78
C ARG A 82 9.86 3.73 -6.91
N ALA A 83 9.41 3.49 -5.69
CA ALA A 83 8.96 4.51 -4.74
C ALA A 83 10.15 5.24 -4.09
N THR A 84 10.00 6.54 -3.91
CA THR A 84 10.98 7.42 -3.29
C THR A 84 10.80 7.42 -1.77
N PRO A 85 11.86 7.27 -0.95
CA PRO A 85 11.78 7.38 0.50
C PRO A 85 11.12 8.68 0.96
N HIS A 86 10.41 8.64 2.10
CA HIS A 86 9.63 9.78 2.59
C HIS A 86 10.47 11.05 2.76
N GLU A 87 11.68 10.91 3.31
CA GLU A 87 12.65 11.97 3.55
C GLU A 87 13.17 12.64 2.27
N GLU A 88 13.18 11.92 1.14
CA GLU A 88 13.63 12.41 -0.17
C GLU A 88 12.47 12.89 -1.04
N TYR A 89 11.24 12.52 -0.69
CA TYR A 89 10.08 12.77 -1.52
C TYR A 89 9.68 14.25 -1.51
N ARG A 90 9.70 14.86 -2.69
CA ARG A 90 9.20 16.22 -2.91
C ARG A 90 7.94 16.16 -3.78
N PRO A 91 6.76 16.49 -3.23
CA PRO A 91 5.55 16.63 -4.02
C PRO A 91 5.77 17.69 -5.11
N VAL A 92 5.36 17.37 -6.34
CA VAL A 92 5.25 18.31 -7.46
C VAL A 92 3.79 18.46 -7.83
#